data_AF-A0A3B6MYG7-F1
#
_entry.id   AF-A0A3B6MYG7-F1
#
_cell.length_a   1.000
_cell.length_b   1.000
_cell.length_c   1.000
_cell.angle_alpha   90.00
_cell.angle_beta   90.00
_cell.angle_gamma   90.00
#
_symmetry.space_group_name_H-M   'P 1'
#
loop_
_entity.id
_entity.type
_entity.pdbx_description
1 polymer ?
#
loop_
_entity_poly.entity_id
_entity_poly.type
_entity_poly.pdbx_seq_one_letter_code
_entity_poly.pdbx_strand_id
1 'polypeptide(L)'
;MPSPTCYLLLNPSRACHRLLPPSPRLPARCARLRVSCDVPRQGGDDGGGPKRGVIPAGAGKGKKQVVFFDAAPPVAQQGDGEDGKGKAPEVKQDGAALRALRRATKRTLSVLSNLPLAIAEMFAIAGLMALGTVIDQGEPPSHYFEQFPEDNPVFGFITWRWILTPGFDHMFSSPVFLGLLALLAASLMACTFTTQLPMVKVAKRWSFMSSGGSIRKQDFAESLPRASIQDLGVILMGAGYEVFTKGPSLYAFKGLAGRYAPIGVHVAMIFVMAGATLSATGSFKGSVDVPQGLNFVIGDIMKPKGIFSVAPDVFNTEVHVNRFYMEYYDSGEVSQFYSDLSLFDLDGKEVMRRTIKVNDPLRYGGITIYQTDWGFSALQVKKNGEGPFNLAMAPLQLNGNKKLYGTFLPLEDSDSSGVKGISMLARDLQSIVLYDQDGKFVGVRRPSSKLPIEINGNEILIEDAIGSTGLDLKTDPGIPIVYAGFGALMLTTCISYLSHAQLWALQDGTTVVVGGKSNRAKIEFSDEMNRLLNKVPELVSVGEKTVDKSSTA
;
A
#
# COMPACT_ATOMS: atom_id res chain seq x y z
N MET A 1 4.45 21.23 18.09
CA MET A 1 3.92 19.88 17.80
C MET A 1 4.53 18.89 18.78
N PRO A 2 3.79 17.87 19.25
CA PRO A 2 4.41 16.59 19.56
C PRO A 2 3.80 15.43 18.73
N SER A 3 4.68 14.50 18.36
CA SER A 3 4.52 13.27 17.59
C SER A 3 3.39 12.33 18.06
N PRO A 4 2.74 11.57 17.17
CA PRO A 4 1.91 10.43 17.55
C PRO A 4 2.73 9.13 17.46
N THR A 5 3.29 8.69 18.59
CA THR A 5 3.75 7.30 18.74
C THR A 5 3.19 6.72 20.04
N CYS A 6 2.44 5.63 19.89
CA CYS A 6 2.16 4.58 20.86
C CYS A 6 1.60 4.95 22.24
N TYR A 7 0.35 4.53 22.49
CA TYR A 7 0.02 3.78 23.72
C TYR A 7 -1.00 2.68 23.41
N LEU A 8 -0.47 1.48 23.17
CA LEU A 8 -1.13 0.20 23.38
C LEU A 8 -0.79 -0.22 24.81
N LEU A 9 -1.71 -0.08 25.75
CA LEU A 9 -1.62 -0.72 27.06
C LEU A 9 -2.94 -1.42 27.37
N LEU A 10 -2.84 -2.75 27.44
CA LEU A 10 -3.83 -3.67 27.98
C LEU A 10 -4.04 -3.37 29.47
N ASN A 11 -5.28 -3.35 29.92
CA ASN A 11 -5.61 -3.64 31.32
C ASN A 11 -6.88 -4.51 31.40
N PRO A 12 -6.82 -5.72 31.98
CA PRO A 12 -7.96 -6.62 32.08
C PRO A 12 -8.68 -6.37 33.41
N SER A 13 -9.92 -5.87 33.37
CA SER A 13 -10.97 -6.11 34.39
C SER A 13 -12.14 -5.15 34.23
N ARG A 14 -13.26 -5.66 33.71
CA ARG A 14 -14.62 -5.40 34.22
C ARG A 14 -15.62 -6.20 33.41
N ALA A 15 -16.14 -7.25 34.05
CA ALA A 15 -17.35 -7.92 33.63
C ALA A 15 -18.52 -6.93 33.70
N CYS A 16 -19.27 -6.83 32.60
CA CYS A 16 -20.62 -6.28 32.60
C CYS A 16 -21.42 -7.00 31.51
N HIS A 17 -22.43 -7.75 31.96
CA HIS A 17 -23.45 -8.38 31.15
C HIS A 17 -24.16 -7.35 30.25
N ARG A 18 -24.21 -7.62 28.94
CA ARG A 18 -25.26 -7.09 28.06
C ARG A 18 -25.61 -8.10 26.96
N LEU A 19 -26.80 -8.64 27.15
CA LEU A 19 -27.77 -9.28 26.26
C LEU A 19 -27.46 -9.21 24.74
N LEU A 20 -27.35 -10.40 24.13
CA LEU A 20 -27.38 -10.63 22.68
C LEU A 20 -28.79 -10.39 22.11
N PRO A 21 -28.94 -9.75 20.93
CA PRO A 21 -30.19 -9.75 20.18
C PRO A 21 -30.40 -11.09 19.44
N PRO A 22 -31.65 -11.50 19.17
CA PRO A 22 -31.95 -12.81 18.61
C PRO A 22 -31.68 -12.87 17.09
N SER A 23 -31.28 -14.05 16.63
CA SER A 23 -31.09 -14.41 15.24
C SER A 23 -32.41 -14.51 14.47
N PRO A 24 -32.49 -14.07 13.20
CA PRO A 24 -33.69 -14.23 12.39
C PRO A 24 -33.81 -15.67 11.87
N ARG A 25 -34.99 -16.27 12.12
CA ARG A 25 -35.43 -17.56 11.60
C ARG A 25 -35.76 -17.45 10.11
N LEU A 26 -35.20 -18.34 9.28
CA LEU A 26 -35.63 -18.59 7.91
C LEU A 26 -36.81 -19.59 7.90
N PRO A 27 -37.89 -19.35 7.14
CA PRO A 27 -38.96 -20.32 6.99
C PRO A 27 -38.66 -21.32 5.86
N ALA A 28 -38.79 -22.60 6.17
CA ALA A 28 -38.86 -23.68 5.19
C ALA A 28 -40.23 -23.64 4.48
N ARG A 29 -40.23 -23.54 3.14
CA ARG A 29 -41.38 -23.92 2.32
C ARG A 29 -40.95 -24.95 1.28
N CYS A 30 -41.49 -26.14 1.48
CA CYS A 30 -41.45 -27.28 0.59
C CYS A 30 -42.46 -27.05 -0.55
N ALA A 31 -42.04 -27.13 -1.81
CA ALA A 31 -42.93 -27.17 -2.96
C ALA A 31 -42.58 -28.40 -3.82
N ARG A 32 -43.49 -29.37 -3.83
CA ARG A 32 -43.49 -30.53 -4.73
C ARG A 32 -43.94 -30.09 -6.11
N LEU A 33 -43.15 -30.35 -7.15
CA LEU A 33 -43.62 -30.25 -8.53
C LEU A 33 -44.20 -31.60 -8.97
N ARG A 34 -45.48 -31.58 -9.37
CA ARG A 34 -46.13 -32.61 -10.19
C ARG A 34 -45.74 -32.35 -11.65
N VAL A 35 -45.35 -33.39 -12.38
CA VAL A 35 -45.21 -33.37 -13.84
C VAL A 35 -46.51 -33.89 -14.44
N SER A 36 -47.15 -33.10 -15.28
CA SER A 36 -48.27 -33.53 -16.15
C SER A 36 -47.74 -33.60 -17.57
N CYS A 37 -47.93 -34.74 -18.22
CA CYS A 37 -47.68 -34.93 -19.65
C CYS A 37 -48.94 -34.53 -20.40
N ASP A 38 -48.83 -33.65 -21.39
CA ASP A 38 -49.80 -33.56 -22.48
C ASP A 38 -49.09 -33.17 -23.77
N VAL A 39 -49.46 -33.87 -24.84
CA VAL A 39 -49.02 -33.73 -26.23
C VAL A 39 -50.18 -33.11 -27.02
N PRO A 40 -49.91 -32.24 -28.00
CA PRO A 40 -50.46 -32.53 -29.34
C PRO A 40 -49.52 -32.26 -30.53
N ARG A 41 -49.87 -32.99 -31.61
CA ARG A 41 -49.42 -33.05 -33.02
C ARG A 41 -49.25 -31.68 -33.71
N GLN A 42 -48.23 -31.41 -34.54
CA GLN A 42 -47.81 -31.91 -35.87
C GLN A 42 -48.37 -31.06 -37.05
N GLY A 43 -47.44 -30.57 -37.89
CA GLY A 43 -47.63 -29.90 -39.20
C GLY A 43 -46.38 -29.03 -39.48
N GLY A 44 -45.42 -29.47 -40.31
CA GLY A 44 -45.27 -29.14 -41.75
C GLY A 44 -44.72 -27.70 -41.89
N ASP A 45 -43.61 -27.36 -42.54
CA ASP A 45 -42.89 -27.95 -43.66
C ASP A 45 -41.50 -27.27 -43.80
N ASP A 46 -40.59 -27.95 -44.51
CA ASP A 46 -39.42 -27.46 -45.26
C ASP A 46 -38.23 -26.70 -44.64
N GLY A 47 -37.03 -27.27 -44.87
CA GLY A 47 -35.87 -26.50 -45.34
C GLY A 47 -34.55 -26.60 -44.56
N GLY A 48 -33.67 -27.53 -44.99
CA GLY A 48 -32.19 -27.38 -44.93
C GLY A 48 -31.46 -27.75 -43.63
N GLY A 49 -30.79 -28.91 -43.59
CA GLY A 49 -29.87 -29.32 -42.51
C GLY A 49 -28.50 -28.63 -42.55
N PRO A 50 -27.47 -29.11 -41.80
CA PRO A 50 -27.50 -29.83 -40.54
C PRO A 50 -26.64 -29.18 -39.43
N LYS A 51 -27.13 -29.33 -38.19
CA LYS A 51 -26.39 -29.61 -36.93
C LYS A 51 -25.49 -28.52 -36.31
N ARG A 52 -26.13 -27.79 -35.37
CA ARG A 52 -25.56 -27.32 -34.10
C ARG A 52 -24.95 -28.48 -33.29
N GLY A 53 -23.86 -28.18 -32.57
CA GLY A 53 -23.45 -28.89 -31.36
C GLY A 53 -23.14 -27.87 -30.27
N VAL A 54 -24.17 -27.38 -29.58
CA VAL A 54 -24.04 -26.57 -28.36
C VAL A 54 -23.88 -27.52 -27.17
N ILE A 55 -22.93 -27.17 -26.31
CA ILE A 55 -22.52 -27.79 -25.06
C ILE A 55 -23.70 -27.94 -24.07
N PRO A 56 -23.90 -29.11 -23.42
CA PRO A 56 -24.69 -29.19 -22.20
C PRO A 56 -23.80 -29.00 -20.96
N ALA A 57 -24.30 -28.21 -20.01
CA ALA A 57 -23.82 -28.19 -18.64
C ALA A 57 -24.28 -29.47 -17.91
N GLY A 58 -23.35 -30.15 -17.25
CA GLY A 58 -23.65 -31.35 -16.46
C GLY A 58 -22.43 -31.79 -15.65
N ALA A 59 -22.63 -31.81 -14.33
CA ALA A 59 -21.71 -32.18 -13.25
C ALA A 59 -20.72 -33.34 -13.54
N GLY A 60 -19.48 -33.15 -13.08
CA GLY A 60 -18.50 -34.22 -12.93
C GLY A 60 -17.48 -33.88 -11.84
N LYS A 61 -17.60 -34.51 -10.67
CA LYS A 61 -16.54 -34.55 -9.66
C LYS A 61 -15.24 -34.97 -10.35
N GLY A 62 -14.26 -34.07 -10.40
CA GLY A 62 -12.95 -34.34 -10.98
C GLY A 62 -12.26 -35.46 -10.22
N LYS A 63 -12.29 -36.68 -10.78
CA LYS A 63 -11.34 -37.73 -10.45
C LYS A 63 -9.95 -37.18 -10.77
N LYS A 64 -9.09 -37.05 -9.76
CA LYS A 64 -7.66 -36.85 -9.98
C LYS A 64 -7.15 -38.04 -10.78
N GLN A 65 -7.00 -37.85 -12.07
CA GLN A 65 -6.44 -38.85 -12.97
C GLN A 65 -4.93 -38.83 -12.76
N VAL A 66 -4.37 -39.98 -12.38
CA VAL A 66 -2.93 -40.18 -12.26
C VAL A 66 -2.36 -40.15 -13.68
N VAL A 67 -1.62 -39.09 -14.00
CA VAL A 67 -0.88 -39.01 -15.26
C VAL A 67 0.53 -39.54 -14.98
N PHE A 68 0.78 -40.77 -15.37
CA PHE A 68 2.13 -41.29 -15.51
C PHE A 68 2.75 -40.62 -16.75
N PHE A 69 3.69 -39.70 -16.55
CA PHE A 69 4.56 -39.28 -17.64
C PHE A 69 5.63 -40.35 -17.81
N ASP A 70 5.49 -41.21 -18.83
CA ASP A 70 6.49 -42.23 -19.21
C ASP A 70 7.83 -41.64 -19.69
N ALA A 71 7.95 -40.31 -19.76
CA ALA A 71 9.22 -39.66 -20.04
C ALA A 71 9.34 -38.34 -19.28
N ALA A 72 10.32 -38.29 -18.38
CA ALA A 72 10.82 -37.02 -17.87
C ALA A 72 11.44 -36.21 -19.05
N PRO A 73 11.24 -34.88 -19.13
CA PRO A 73 12.02 -34.02 -20.01
C PRO A 73 13.53 -34.19 -19.71
N PRO A 74 14.42 -33.96 -20.70
CA PRO A 74 15.81 -34.34 -20.61
C PRO A 74 16.49 -33.70 -19.37
N VAL A 75 16.89 -34.56 -18.44
CA VAL A 75 17.65 -34.21 -17.23
C VAL A 75 19.11 -34.04 -17.64
N ALA A 76 19.74 -32.93 -17.23
CA ALA A 76 21.19 -32.77 -17.33
C ALA A 76 21.87 -33.75 -16.35
N GLN A 77 22.46 -34.82 -16.89
CA GLN A 77 23.33 -35.71 -16.12
C GLN A 77 24.58 -34.96 -15.67
N GLN A 78 24.83 -34.95 -14.37
CA GLN A 78 26.14 -34.69 -13.82
C GLN A 78 26.82 -36.06 -13.69
N GLY A 79 27.60 -36.42 -14.71
CA GLY A 79 28.41 -37.63 -14.72
C GLY A 79 29.77 -37.35 -14.11
N ASP A 80 30.11 -38.10 -13.07
CA ASP A 80 31.49 -38.34 -12.66
C ASP A 80 32.23 -39.05 -13.81
N GLY A 81 33.50 -38.68 -14.02
CA GLY A 81 34.18 -38.82 -15.31
C GLY A 81 34.56 -40.23 -15.75
N GLU A 82 34.65 -40.41 -17.09
CA GLU A 82 35.85 -40.86 -17.81
C GLU A 82 35.67 -40.69 -19.33
N ASP A 83 36.76 -40.25 -19.96
CA ASP A 83 37.10 -40.12 -21.38
C ASP A 83 36.05 -40.36 -22.49
N GLY A 84 35.67 -39.25 -23.14
CA GLY A 84 35.01 -39.26 -24.45
C GLY A 84 35.34 -37.99 -25.23
N LYS A 85 36.23 -38.10 -26.23
CA LYS A 85 36.55 -37.04 -27.20
C LYS A 85 35.30 -36.63 -27.99
N GLY A 86 34.59 -35.62 -27.52
CA GLY A 86 33.50 -34.95 -28.24
C GLY A 86 33.93 -33.56 -28.71
N LYS A 87 33.81 -33.29 -30.02
CA LYS A 87 34.10 -32.02 -30.68
C LYS A 87 33.50 -30.82 -29.92
N ALA A 88 34.36 -29.84 -29.61
CA ALA A 88 33.97 -28.57 -29.01
C ALA A 88 32.94 -27.83 -29.87
N PRO A 89 31.94 -27.16 -29.27
CA PRO A 89 31.02 -26.32 -30.01
C PRO A 89 31.78 -25.10 -30.55
N GLU A 90 31.48 -24.74 -31.80
CA GLU A 90 32.03 -23.57 -32.49
C GLU A 90 31.75 -22.30 -31.68
N VAL A 91 32.82 -21.70 -31.14
CA VAL A 91 32.74 -20.43 -30.41
C VAL A 91 32.58 -19.30 -31.43
N LYS A 92 31.39 -18.71 -31.51
CA LYS A 92 31.19 -17.43 -32.22
C LYS A 92 32.17 -16.39 -31.67
N GLN A 93 33.13 -15.96 -32.50
CA GLN A 93 34.07 -14.91 -32.15
C GLN A 93 33.35 -13.56 -32.06
N ASP A 94 32.89 -13.22 -30.86
CA ASP A 94 32.37 -11.89 -30.58
C ASP A 94 33.50 -10.84 -30.70
N GLY A 95 33.22 -9.71 -31.36
CA GLY A 95 34.19 -8.61 -31.54
C GLY A 95 34.80 -8.11 -30.22
N ALA A 96 36.03 -7.59 -30.26
CA ALA A 96 36.76 -7.13 -29.06
C ALA A 96 35.97 -6.10 -28.23
N ALA A 97 35.23 -5.20 -28.90
CA ALA A 97 34.35 -4.23 -28.27
C ALA A 97 33.20 -4.88 -27.48
N LEU A 98 32.57 -5.92 -28.04
CA LEU A 98 31.49 -6.66 -27.36
C LEU A 98 32.02 -7.43 -26.14
N ARG A 99 33.24 -7.98 -26.24
CA ARG A 99 33.93 -8.63 -25.11
C ARG A 99 34.34 -7.65 -24.01
N ALA A 100 34.75 -6.44 -24.36
CA ALA A 100 35.05 -5.39 -23.40
C ALA A 100 33.77 -4.92 -22.69
N LEU A 101 32.69 -4.67 -23.45
CA LEU A 101 31.39 -4.31 -22.91
C LEU A 101 30.84 -5.38 -21.96
N ARG A 102 30.89 -6.66 -22.33
CA ARG A 102 30.46 -7.76 -21.45
C ARG A 102 31.28 -7.89 -20.17
N ARG A 103 32.60 -7.62 -20.24
CA ARG A 103 33.46 -7.61 -19.05
C ARG A 103 33.12 -6.44 -18.13
N ALA A 104 32.91 -5.26 -18.70
CA ALA A 104 32.48 -4.07 -17.96
C ALA A 104 31.12 -4.30 -17.30
N THR A 105 30.11 -4.77 -18.04
CA THR A 105 28.77 -5.03 -17.48
C THR A 105 28.80 -6.07 -16.38
N LYS A 106 29.56 -7.17 -16.56
CA LYS A 106 29.72 -8.20 -15.51
C LYS A 106 30.38 -7.62 -14.25
N ARG A 107 31.39 -6.76 -14.41
CA ARG A 107 32.07 -6.10 -13.28
C ARG A 107 31.12 -5.16 -12.55
N THR A 108 30.39 -4.31 -13.27
CA THR A 108 29.39 -3.41 -12.68
C THR A 108 28.31 -4.18 -11.96
N LEU A 109 27.76 -5.24 -12.57
CA LEU A 109 26.72 -6.07 -11.96
C LEU A 109 27.21 -6.74 -10.68
N SER A 110 28.48 -7.16 -10.64
CA SER A 110 29.11 -7.76 -9.46
C SER A 110 29.30 -6.76 -8.31
N VAL A 111 29.59 -5.49 -8.61
CA VAL A 111 29.68 -4.44 -7.59
C VAL A 111 28.30 -4.09 -7.06
N LEU A 112 27.33 -3.90 -7.96
CA LEU A 112 25.96 -3.55 -7.60
C LEU A 112 25.24 -4.68 -6.85
N SER A 113 25.52 -5.96 -7.14
CA SER A 113 24.90 -7.07 -6.41
C SER A 113 25.56 -7.39 -5.07
N ASN A 114 26.35 -6.47 -4.50
CA ASN A 114 27.07 -6.69 -3.24
C ASN A 114 26.17 -6.38 -2.03
N LEU A 115 26.00 -7.34 -1.12
CA LEU A 115 25.10 -7.21 0.03
C LEU A 115 25.50 -6.06 0.98
N PRO A 116 26.77 -5.93 1.42
CA PRO A 116 27.26 -4.76 2.16
C PRO A 116 26.93 -3.41 1.53
N LEU A 117 27.02 -3.30 0.19
CA LEU A 117 26.69 -2.06 -0.51
C LEU A 117 25.21 -1.75 -0.36
N ALA A 118 24.33 -2.71 -0.62
CA ALA A 118 22.89 -2.53 -0.47
C ALA A 118 22.49 -2.14 0.97
N ILE A 119 23.13 -2.75 1.97
CA ILE A 119 22.91 -2.39 3.39
C ILE A 119 23.36 -0.95 3.65
N ALA A 120 24.53 -0.55 3.14
CA ALA A 120 25.01 0.83 3.29
C ALA A 120 24.09 1.85 2.59
N GLU A 121 23.59 1.54 1.39
CA GLU A 121 22.61 2.35 0.66
C GLU A 121 21.32 2.54 1.48
N MET A 122 20.80 1.46 2.07
CA MET A 122 19.62 1.53 2.94
C MET A 122 19.85 2.45 4.16
N PHE A 123 21.01 2.34 4.83
CA PHE A 123 21.35 3.22 5.95
C PHE A 123 21.54 4.68 5.51
N ALA A 124 22.15 4.92 4.35
CA ALA A 124 22.31 6.26 3.81
C ALA A 124 20.95 6.91 3.52
N ILE A 125 20.05 6.19 2.85
CA ILE A 125 18.68 6.65 2.58
C ILE A 125 17.93 6.92 3.89
N ALA A 126 17.99 6.00 4.86
CA ALA A 126 17.35 6.19 6.16
C ALA A 126 17.90 7.42 6.91
N GLY A 127 19.22 7.65 6.85
CA GLY A 127 19.87 8.83 7.41
C GLY A 127 19.38 10.13 6.78
N LEU A 128 19.25 10.16 5.46
CA LEU A 128 18.69 11.33 4.74
C LEU A 128 17.20 11.55 5.07
N MET A 129 16.41 10.48 5.20
CA MET A 129 15.00 10.60 5.63
C MET A 129 14.90 11.20 7.04
N ALA A 130 15.75 10.77 7.97
CA ALA A 130 15.81 11.31 9.31
C ALA A 130 16.22 12.80 9.29
N LEU A 131 17.24 13.15 8.49
CA LEU A 131 17.69 14.53 8.33
C LEU A 131 16.59 15.43 7.75
N GLY A 132 15.89 14.98 6.71
CA GLY A 132 14.76 15.71 6.10
C GLY A 132 13.53 15.81 7.00
N THR A 133 13.47 15.05 8.11
CA THR A 133 12.44 15.21 9.14
C THR A 133 12.84 16.26 10.18
N VAL A 134 14.14 16.44 10.42
CA VAL A 134 14.67 17.42 11.38
C VAL A 134 14.71 18.83 10.79
N ILE A 135 14.98 18.95 9.49
CA ILE A 135 15.02 20.23 8.77
C ILE A 135 13.62 20.57 8.28
N ASP A 136 13.13 21.78 8.59
CA ASP A 136 11.86 22.28 8.04
C ASP A 136 11.91 22.26 6.50
N GLN A 137 10.89 21.72 5.85
CA GLN A 137 10.90 21.46 4.41
C GLN A 137 10.05 22.51 3.65
N GLY A 138 10.60 23.07 2.57
CA GLY A 138 9.87 23.96 1.66
C GLY A 138 9.61 25.38 2.19
N GLU A 139 10.34 25.79 3.22
CA GLU A 139 10.31 27.16 3.75
C GLU A 139 11.04 28.14 2.82
N PRO A 140 10.80 29.47 2.93
CA PRO A 140 11.52 30.45 2.13
C PRO A 140 13.01 30.49 2.51
N PRO A 141 13.92 30.85 1.57
CA PRO A 141 15.36 30.91 1.85
C PRO A 141 15.75 31.74 3.08
N SER A 142 15.00 32.81 3.39
CA SER A 142 15.23 33.65 4.57
C SER A 142 15.15 32.88 5.88
N HIS A 143 14.22 31.92 5.99
CA HIS A 143 14.07 31.05 7.17
C HIS A 143 15.37 30.29 7.45
N TYR A 144 15.98 29.73 6.41
CA TYR A 144 17.23 28.98 6.54
C TYR A 144 18.45 29.88 6.83
N PHE A 145 18.45 31.12 6.33
CA PHE A 145 19.51 32.09 6.65
C PHE A 145 19.51 32.47 8.12
N GLU A 146 18.32 32.59 8.72
CA GLU A 146 18.15 32.88 10.15
C GLU A 146 18.48 31.67 11.04
N GLN A 147 18.06 30.47 10.63
CA GLN A 147 18.25 29.24 11.41
C GLN A 147 19.68 28.66 11.31
N PHE A 148 20.35 28.85 10.16
CA PHE A 148 21.69 28.33 9.88
C PHE A 148 22.64 29.44 9.37
N PRO A 149 22.91 30.47 10.19
CA PRO A 149 23.69 31.63 9.78
C PRO A 149 25.16 31.27 9.50
N GLU A 150 25.82 32.02 8.61
CA GLU A 150 27.25 31.82 8.32
C GLU A 150 28.16 32.28 9.47
N ASP A 151 27.75 33.34 10.18
CA ASP A 151 28.54 33.94 11.25
C ASP A 151 28.57 33.09 12.53
N ASN A 152 27.56 32.24 12.74
CA ASN A 152 27.48 31.32 13.87
C ASN A 152 26.94 29.96 13.40
N PRO A 153 27.77 29.16 12.72
CA PRO A 153 27.34 27.90 12.12
C PRO A 153 26.96 26.87 13.19
N VAL A 154 25.91 26.11 12.92
CA VAL A 154 25.47 25.03 13.80
C VAL A 154 26.57 23.96 13.85
N PHE A 155 26.93 23.51 15.06
CA PHE A 155 28.10 22.64 15.31
C PHE A 155 29.46 23.17 14.80
N GLY A 156 29.57 24.46 14.49
CA GLY A 156 30.82 25.07 14.05
C GLY A 156 31.13 24.95 12.55
N PHE A 157 30.26 24.32 11.75
CA PHE A 157 30.48 24.17 10.30
C PHE A 157 29.20 24.09 9.44
N ILE A 158 28.03 23.82 10.02
CA ILE A 158 26.77 23.70 9.26
C ILE A 158 26.17 25.10 9.07
N THR A 159 26.11 25.52 7.81
CA THR A 159 25.49 26.78 7.37
C THR A 159 24.35 26.49 6.41
N TRP A 160 23.53 27.49 6.10
CA TRP A 160 22.46 27.40 5.12
C TRP A 160 22.91 26.82 3.76
N ARG A 161 24.20 27.00 3.38
CA ARG A 161 24.78 26.46 2.14
C ARG A 161 24.77 24.94 2.13
N TRP A 162 25.04 24.30 3.27
CA TRP A 162 24.98 22.84 3.40
C TRP A 162 23.55 22.30 3.33
N ILE A 163 22.54 23.16 3.54
CA ILE A 163 21.13 22.79 3.45
C ILE A 163 20.63 23.01 2.02
N LEU A 164 20.75 24.24 1.50
CA LEU A 164 20.17 24.64 0.22
C LEU A 164 20.93 24.12 -1.00
N THR A 165 22.26 24.01 -0.94
CA THR A 165 23.06 23.56 -2.11
C THR A 165 22.74 22.12 -2.53
N PRO A 166 22.70 21.13 -1.62
CA PRO A 166 22.29 19.77 -1.98
C PRO A 166 20.77 19.58 -2.10
N GLY A 167 19.96 20.58 -1.74
CA GLY A 167 18.50 20.52 -1.75
C GLY A 167 17.88 19.82 -0.55
N PHE A 168 18.49 19.92 0.64
CA PHE A 168 17.98 19.30 1.86
C PHE A 168 16.76 20.00 2.46
N ASP A 169 16.42 21.21 1.98
CA ASP A 169 15.14 21.89 2.18
C ASP A 169 13.98 21.21 1.44
N HIS A 170 14.28 20.37 0.44
CA HIS A 170 13.32 19.56 -0.31
C HIS A 170 13.87 18.13 -0.50
N MET A 171 14.24 17.50 0.62
CA MET A 171 15.00 16.25 0.71
C MET A 171 14.51 15.16 -0.25
N PHE A 172 13.20 14.90 -0.26
CA PHE A 172 12.58 13.80 -1.02
C PHE A 172 12.57 13.98 -2.54
N SER A 173 12.84 15.20 -3.01
CA SER A 173 13.02 15.53 -4.43
C SER A 173 14.47 15.90 -4.78
N SER A 174 15.37 15.91 -3.80
CA SER A 174 16.77 16.30 -4.00
C SER A 174 17.49 15.32 -4.92
N PRO A 175 18.42 15.78 -5.78
CA PRO A 175 19.20 14.90 -6.66
C PRO A 175 20.00 13.84 -5.89
N VAL A 176 20.47 14.16 -4.69
CA VAL A 176 21.20 13.22 -3.82
C VAL A 176 20.31 12.06 -3.39
N PHE A 177 19.11 12.37 -2.88
CA PHE A 177 18.16 11.36 -2.45
C PHE A 177 17.68 10.51 -3.63
N LEU A 178 17.26 11.13 -4.73
CA LEU A 178 16.82 10.43 -5.93
C LEU A 178 17.94 9.58 -6.55
N GLY A 179 19.17 10.05 -6.52
CA GLY A 179 20.35 9.31 -6.96
C GLY A 179 20.59 8.05 -6.12
N LEU A 180 20.44 8.14 -4.79
CA LEU A 180 20.54 6.98 -3.90
C LEU A 180 19.39 5.98 -4.12
N LEU A 181 18.16 6.44 -4.33
CA LEU A 181 17.04 5.54 -4.69
C LEU A 181 17.30 4.83 -6.02
N ALA A 182 17.81 5.55 -7.02
CA ALA A 182 18.16 4.96 -8.32
C ALA A 182 19.28 3.92 -8.19
N LEU A 183 20.29 4.21 -7.36
CA LEU A 183 21.38 3.28 -7.06
C LEU A 183 20.87 2.02 -6.34
N LEU A 184 20.03 2.18 -5.31
CA LEU A 184 19.39 1.07 -4.61
C LEU A 184 18.52 0.22 -5.55
N ALA A 185 17.76 0.86 -6.44
CA ALA A 185 16.99 0.14 -7.46
C ALA A 185 17.89 -0.68 -8.38
N ALA A 186 19.02 -0.11 -8.81
CA ALA A 186 20.02 -0.82 -9.62
C ALA A 186 20.65 -2.00 -8.87
N SER A 187 20.95 -1.83 -7.58
CA SER A 187 21.44 -2.87 -6.67
C SER A 187 20.44 -4.03 -6.54
N LEU A 188 19.16 -3.73 -6.29
CA LEU A 188 18.08 -4.73 -6.23
C LEU A 188 17.91 -5.48 -7.56
N MET A 189 17.93 -4.77 -8.68
CA MET A 189 17.88 -5.40 -10.01
C MET A 189 19.09 -6.31 -10.24
N ALA A 190 20.30 -5.81 -9.99
CA ALA A 190 21.54 -6.60 -10.13
C ALA A 190 21.48 -7.87 -9.27
N CYS A 191 21.13 -7.74 -7.99
CA CYS A 191 20.93 -8.87 -7.07
C CYS A 191 19.88 -9.86 -7.61
N THR A 192 18.76 -9.38 -8.15
CA THR A 192 17.72 -10.24 -8.74
C THR A 192 18.27 -11.07 -9.91
N PHE A 193 19.03 -10.45 -10.81
CA PHE A 193 19.59 -11.12 -11.98
C PHE A 193 20.75 -12.07 -11.66
N THR A 194 21.61 -11.72 -10.71
CA THR A 194 22.82 -12.50 -10.40
C THR A 194 22.58 -13.58 -9.35
N THR A 195 21.59 -13.40 -8.46
CA THR A 195 21.36 -14.33 -7.34
C THR A 195 19.98 -14.99 -7.43
N GLN A 196 18.90 -14.20 -7.45
CA GLN A 196 17.54 -14.73 -7.26
C GLN A 196 17.08 -15.58 -8.45
N LEU A 197 17.27 -15.11 -9.69
CA LEU A 197 16.91 -15.86 -10.89
C LEU A 197 17.68 -17.18 -11.04
N PRO A 198 19.02 -17.23 -10.85
CA PRO A 198 19.75 -18.48 -10.82
C PRO A 198 19.27 -19.46 -9.74
N MET A 199 18.97 -18.99 -8.52
CA MET A 199 18.46 -19.86 -7.45
C MET A 199 17.15 -20.54 -7.82
N VAL A 200 16.21 -19.80 -8.43
CA VAL A 200 14.95 -20.36 -8.92
C VAL A 200 15.18 -21.34 -10.08
N LYS A 201 16.09 -21.02 -11.01
CA LYS A 201 16.47 -21.93 -12.10
C LYS A 201 17.01 -23.26 -11.56
N VAL A 202 17.83 -23.23 -10.51
CA VAL A 202 18.35 -24.43 -9.86
C VAL A 202 17.23 -25.19 -9.11
N ALA A 203 16.35 -24.50 -8.39
CA ALA A 203 15.24 -25.14 -7.68
C ALA A 203 14.26 -25.86 -8.64
N LYS A 204 14.13 -25.36 -9.87
CA LYS A 204 13.36 -26.00 -10.95
C LYS A 204 14.03 -27.20 -11.59
N ARG A 205 15.35 -27.39 -11.42
CA ARG A 205 16.04 -28.55 -11.99
C ARG A 205 15.74 -29.77 -11.15
N TRP A 206 15.06 -30.74 -11.75
CA TRP A 206 14.82 -32.04 -11.15
C TRP A 206 16.09 -32.87 -11.28
N SER A 207 16.60 -33.35 -10.15
CA SER A 207 17.79 -34.19 -10.10
C SER A 207 17.46 -35.43 -9.30
N PHE A 208 17.57 -36.59 -9.95
CA PHE A 208 17.43 -37.88 -9.30
C PHE A 208 18.75 -38.25 -8.65
N MET A 209 18.68 -38.83 -7.45
CA MET A 209 19.85 -39.35 -6.75
C MET A 209 19.92 -40.86 -6.95
N SER A 210 21.02 -41.33 -7.55
CA SER A 210 21.20 -42.75 -7.88
C SER A 210 21.90 -43.56 -6.79
N SER A 211 22.42 -42.91 -5.74
CA SER A 211 23.16 -43.56 -4.65
C SER A 211 22.45 -43.37 -3.31
N GLY A 212 22.11 -44.48 -2.65
CA GLY A 212 21.53 -44.48 -1.31
C GLY A 212 22.44 -43.82 -0.25
N GLY A 213 23.77 -43.89 -0.44
CA GLY A 213 24.73 -43.20 0.41
C GLY A 213 24.61 -41.67 0.36
N SER A 214 24.30 -41.11 -0.82
CA SER A 214 24.08 -39.67 -0.97
C SER A 214 22.71 -39.24 -0.41
N ILE A 215 21.71 -40.11 -0.48
CA ILE A 215 20.37 -39.86 0.11
C ILE A 215 20.47 -39.83 1.65
N ARG A 216 21.26 -40.73 2.25
CA ARG A 216 21.49 -40.76 3.71
C ARG A 216 22.21 -39.53 4.26
N LYS A 217 22.86 -38.74 3.39
CA LYS A 217 23.55 -37.48 3.77
C LYS A 217 22.63 -36.25 3.76
N GLN A 218 21.36 -36.38 3.40
CA GLN A 218 20.42 -35.26 3.43
C GLN A 218 20.04 -34.88 4.87
N ASP A 219 19.51 -33.66 5.05
CA ASP A 219 19.11 -33.11 6.37
C ASP A 219 18.14 -34.06 7.12
N PHE A 220 17.23 -34.70 6.39
CA PHE A 220 16.39 -35.79 6.86
C PHE A 220 16.75 -37.05 6.07
N ALA A 221 16.87 -38.20 6.74
CA ALA A 221 17.08 -39.48 6.09
C ALA A 221 16.50 -40.63 6.89
N GLU A 222 15.83 -41.57 6.21
CA GLU A 222 15.23 -42.75 6.81
C GLU A 222 15.29 -43.93 5.82
N SER A 223 15.18 -45.16 6.33
CA SER A 223 15.13 -46.36 5.51
C SER A 223 13.91 -47.17 5.89
N LEU A 224 13.02 -47.39 4.93
CA LEU A 224 11.79 -48.14 5.10
C LEU A 224 12.00 -49.57 4.61
N PRO A 225 12.14 -50.56 5.51
CA PRO A 225 12.21 -51.96 5.10
C PRO A 225 10.85 -52.43 4.58
N ARG A 226 10.86 -53.34 3.60
CA ARG A 226 9.65 -53.89 2.98
C ARG A 226 8.72 -52.79 2.46
N ALA A 227 9.23 -51.74 1.81
CA ALA A 227 8.41 -50.67 1.28
C ALA A 227 8.47 -50.63 -0.26
N SER A 228 7.44 -50.07 -0.88
CA SER A 228 7.41 -49.77 -2.30
C SER A 228 7.56 -48.26 -2.52
N ILE A 229 8.43 -47.90 -3.46
CA ILE A 229 8.61 -46.51 -3.91
C ILE A 229 7.35 -45.96 -4.60
N GLN A 230 6.52 -46.83 -5.21
CA GLN A 230 5.24 -46.43 -5.79
C GLN A 230 4.25 -45.99 -4.71
N ASP A 231 4.14 -46.76 -3.62
CA ASP A 231 3.25 -46.43 -2.50
C ASP A 231 3.68 -45.14 -1.81
N LEU A 232 4.98 -44.96 -1.61
CA LEU A 232 5.54 -43.70 -1.12
C LEU A 232 5.17 -42.53 -2.05
N GLY A 233 5.30 -42.71 -3.36
CA GLY A 233 4.92 -41.71 -4.35
C GLY A 233 3.45 -41.30 -4.27
N VAL A 234 2.53 -42.26 -4.07
CA VAL A 234 1.09 -41.99 -3.91
C VAL A 234 0.82 -41.18 -2.65
N ILE A 235 1.46 -41.53 -1.52
CA ILE A 235 1.31 -40.81 -0.25
C ILE A 235 1.81 -39.37 -0.38
N LEU A 236 2.96 -39.16 -1.02
CA LEU A 236 3.53 -37.84 -1.25
C LEU A 236 2.63 -36.98 -2.15
N MET A 237 2.10 -37.54 -3.24
CA MET A 237 1.11 -36.84 -4.08
C MET A 237 -0.14 -36.45 -3.28
N GLY A 238 -0.61 -37.33 -2.39
CA GLY A 238 -1.71 -37.05 -1.47
C GLY A 238 -1.43 -35.90 -0.51
N ALA A 239 -0.17 -35.71 -0.12
CA ALA A 239 0.30 -34.61 0.74
C ALA A 239 0.62 -33.31 -0.02
N GLY A 240 0.38 -33.27 -1.34
CA GLY A 240 0.58 -32.10 -2.19
C GLY A 240 2.01 -31.92 -2.71
N TYR A 241 2.82 -32.98 -2.72
CA TYR A 241 4.10 -33.00 -3.43
C TYR A 241 3.90 -33.25 -4.92
N GLU A 242 4.68 -32.56 -5.75
CA GLU A 242 4.87 -32.94 -7.15
C GLU A 242 5.92 -34.06 -7.18
N VAL A 243 5.52 -35.24 -7.66
CA VAL A 243 6.33 -36.47 -7.61
C VAL A 243 6.72 -36.89 -9.02
N PHE A 244 7.99 -37.22 -9.19
CA PHE A 244 8.59 -37.71 -10.43
C PHE A 244 9.31 -39.02 -10.14
N THR A 245 9.10 -40.03 -10.99
CA THR A 245 9.72 -41.35 -10.85
C THR A 245 10.53 -41.70 -12.08
N LYS A 246 11.70 -42.31 -11.89
CA LYS A 246 12.57 -42.81 -12.97
C LYS A 246 13.22 -44.12 -12.52
N GLY A 247 12.70 -45.25 -13.01
CA GLY A 247 13.16 -46.57 -12.59
C GLY A 247 13.02 -46.77 -11.08
N PRO A 248 14.10 -47.15 -10.35
CA PRO A 248 14.06 -47.31 -8.89
C PRO A 248 14.16 -45.98 -8.13
N SER A 249 14.25 -44.84 -8.80
CA SER A 249 14.44 -43.53 -8.16
C SER A 249 13.18 -42.68 -8.19
N LEU A 250 12.96 -41.91 -7.13
CA LEU A 250 11.88 -40.94 -6.99
C LEU A 250 12.45 -39.59 -6.54
N TYR A 251 11.95 -38.53 -7.14
CA TYR A 251 12.19 -37.15 -6.73
C TYR A 251 10.84 -36.47 -6.49
N ALA A 252 10.70 -35.76 -5.39
CA ALA A 252 9.49 -35.02 -5.10
C ALA A 252 9.81 -33.63 -4.54
N PHE A 253 8.97 -32.65 -4.81
CA PHE A 253 9.10 -31.33 -4.19
C PHE A 253 7.75 -30.67 -3.89
N LYS A 254 7.78 -29.69 -2.99
CA LYS A 254 6.61 -28.88 -2.59
C LYS A 254 7.05 -27.43 -2.36
N GLY A 255 6.14 -26.47 -2.56
CA GLY A 255 6.35 -25.08 -2.17
C GLY A 255 7.32 -24.28 -3.05
N LEU A 256 7.37 -24.54 -4.37
CA LEU A 256 8.23 -23.79 -5.29
C LEU A 256 7.92 -22.28 -5.32
N ALA A 257 6.68 -21.88 -5.02
CA ALA A 257 6.26 -20.47 -4.93
C ALA A 257 7.12 -19.67 -3.92
N GLY A 258 7.54 -20.28 -2.80
CA GLY A 258 8.41 -19.64 -1.82
C GLY A 258 9.80 -19.28 -2.36
N ARG A 259 10.27 -19.96 -3.43
CA ARG A 259 11.52 -19.61 -4.13
C ARG A 259 11.36 -18.40 -5.05
N TYR A 260 10.15 -18.14 -5.54
CA TYR A 260 9.83 -16.96 -6.36
C TYR A 260 9.61 -15.69 -5.54
N ALA A 261 9.19 -15.85 -4.28
CA ALA A 261 8.80 -14.73 -3.43
C ALA A 261 9.86 -13.61 -3.30
N PRO A 262 11.17 -13.89 -3.11
CA PRO A 262 12.17 -12.81 -3.02
C PRO A 262 12.29 -11.95 -4.28
N ILE A 263 12.07 -12.54 -5.47
CA ILE A 263 12.01 -11.78 -6.73
C ILE A 263 10.82 -10.82 -6.69
N GLY A 264 9.67 -11.32 -6.25
CA GLY A 264 8.47 -10.50 -6.08
C GLY A 264 8.67 -9.35 -5.09
N VAL A 265 9.37 -9.59 -3.98
CA VAL A 265 9.72 -8.55 -2.99
C VAL A 265 10.58 -7.46 -3.61
N HIS A 266 11.61 -7.80 -4.39
CA HIS A 266 12.45 -6.80 -5.06
C HIS A 266 11.65 -5.99 -6.09
N VAL A 267 10.83 -6.63 -6.90
CA VAL A 267 9.96 -5.94 -7.87
C VAL A 267 9.00 -5.00 -7.14
N ALA A 268 8.39 -5.44 -6.05
CA ALA A 268 7.50 -4.62 -5.23
C ALA A 268 8.22 -3.39 -4.65
N MET A 269 9.43 -3.56 -4.10
CA MET A 269 10.25 -2.45 -3.62
C MET A 269 10.60 -1.46 -4.73
N ILE A 270 10.95 -1.94 -5.92
CA ILE A 270 11.21 -1.08 -7.09
C ILE A 270 9.96 -0.29 -7.48
N PHE A 271 8.77 -0.90 -7.44
CA PHE A 271 7.51 -0.21 -7.70
C PHE A 271 7.24 0.89 -6.67
N VAL A 272 7.42 0.60 -5.38
CA VAL A 272 7.24 1.61 -4.31
C VAL A 272 8.20 2.79 -4.52
N MET A 273 9.48 2.52 -4.78
CA MET A 273 10.47 3.59 -5.02
C MET A 273 10.16 4.38 -6.30
N ALA A 274 9.81 3.71 -7.40
CA ALA A 274 9.46 4.37 -8.65
C ALA A 274 8.22 5.26 -8.49
N GLY A 275 7.18 4.76 -7.81
CA GLY A 275 5.98 5.52 -7.50
C GLY A 275 6.28 6.71 -6.60
N ALA A 276 7.13 6.55 -5.57
CA ALA A 276 7.54 7.65 -4.70
C ALA A 276 8.33 8.72 -5.45
N THR A 277 9.27 8.32 -6.32
CA THR A 277 10.01 9.24 -7.20
C THR A 277 9.08 9.99 -8.14
N LEU A 278 8.11 9.31 -8.75
CA LEU A 278 7.10 9.95 -9.60
C LEU A 278 6.22 10.92 -8.80
N SER A 279 5.86 10.56 -7.57
CA SER A 279 5.13 11.45 -6.65
C SER A 279 5.95 12.70 -6.33
N ALA A 280 7.25 12.56 -6.04
CA ALA A 280 8.12 13.67 -5.69
C ALA A 280 8.37 14.63 -6.86
N THR A 281 8.44 14.10 -8.08
CA THR A 281 8.89 14.85 -9.26
C THR A 281 7.79 15.25 -10.23
N GLY A 282 6.61 14.63 -10.15
CA GLY A 282 5.49 14.85 -11.08
C GLY A 282 4.18 15.29 -10.41
N SER A 283 4.18 15.58 -9.11
CA SER A 283 2.98 16.04 -8.40
C SER A 283 2.80 17.55 -8.41
N PHE A 284 1.58 17.99 -8.13
CA PHE A 284 1.26 19.38 -7.83
C PHE A 284 0.67 19.51 -6.43
N LYS A 285 0.94 20.65 -5.77
CA LYS A 285 0.30 21.04 -4.52
C LYS A 285 -0.11 22.51 -4.58
N GLY A 286 -1.29 22.82 -4.05
CA GLY A 286 -1.77 24.19 -3.84
C GLY A 286 -2.48 24.29 -2.50
N SER A 287 -2.50 25.48 -1.92
CA SER A 287 -3.24 25.79 -0.69
C SER A 287 -3.92 27.14 -0.88
N VAL A 288 -5.18 27.27 -0.46
CA VAL A 288 -5.96 28.50 -0.62
C VAL A 288 -6.96 28.66 0.53
N ASP A 289 -7.10 29.89 1.01
CA ASP A 289 -8.16 30.29 1.95
C ASP A 289 -9.23 31.08 1.20
N VAL A 290 -10.47 30.58 1.20
CA VAL A 290 -11.55 31.15 0.38
C VAL A 290 -12.78 31.44 1.27
N PRO A 291 -13.21 32.71 1.38
CA PRO A 291 -14.47 33.08 2.00
C PRO A 291 -15.66 32.36 1.37
N GLN A 292 -16.68 32.04 2.17
CA GLN A 292 -17.94 31.51 1.63
C GLN A 292 -18.56 32.49 0.62
N GLY A 293 -19.14 31.94 -0.45
CA GLY A 293 -19.73 32.66 -1.56
C GLY A 293 -18.74 33.06 -2.66
N LEU A 294 -17.43 32.82 -2.48
CA LEU A 294 -16.41 33.14 -3.48
C LEU A 294 -15.92 31.92 -4.26
N ASN A 295 -15.21 32.21 -5.35
CA ASN A 295 -14.67 31.23 -6.28
C ASN A 295 -13.14 31.31 -6.35
N PHE A 296 -12.54 30.22 -6.79
CA PHE A 296 -11.16 30.21 -7.27
C PHE A 296 -11.00 29.19 -8.39
N VAL A 297 -10.03 29.41 -9.27
CA VAL A 297 -9.65 28.44 -10.30
C VAL A 297 -8.53 27.56 -9.76
N ILE A 298 -8.62 26.25 -9.99
CA ILE A 298 -7.63 25.30 -9.46
C ILE A 298 -6.22 25.62 -9.98
N GLY A 299 -6.07 25.89 -11.28
CA GLY A 299 -4.77 26.15 -11.90
C GLY A 299 -4.00 27.31 -11.28
N ASP A 300 -4.69 28.34 -10.77
CA ASP A 300 -4.06 29.55 -10.23
C ASP A 300 -3.30 29.30 -8.93
N ILE A 301 -3.71 28.28 -8.15
CA ILE A 301 -3.12 27.98 -6.85
C ILE A 301 -2.16 26.78 -6.89
N MET A 302 -2.20 25.97 -7.95
CA MET A 302 -1.44 24.73 -8.05
C MET A 302 0.00 25.00 -8.48
N LYS A 303 0.95 24.62 -7.63
CA LYS A 303 2.38 24.73 -7.91
C LYS A 303 2.97 23.35 -8.23
N PRO A 304 3.81 23.23 -9.27
CA PRO A 304 4.50 21.98 -9.57
C PRO A 304 5.52 21.68 -8.47
N LYS A 305 5.64 20.40 -8.08
CA LYS A 305 6.66 19.97 -7.11
C LYS A 305 8.00 19.61 -7.78
N GLY A 306 7.98 19.30 -9.06
CA GLY A 306 9.20 18.90 -9.78
C GLY A 306 9.10 19.03 -11.29
N ILE A 307 10.21 18.74 -11.95
CA ILE A 307 10.43 18.96 -13.39
C ILE A 307 9.56 18.09 -14.32
N PHE A 308 8.97 17.01 -13.81
CA PHE A 308 8.11 16.11 -14.59
C PHE A 308 6.61 16.39 -14.37
N SER A 309 6.28 17.51 -13.73
CA SER A 309 4.90 17.88 -13.44
C SER A 309 4.21 18.40 -14.71
N VAL A 310 3.19 17.70 -15.18
CA VAL A 310 2.37 18.10 -16.34
C VAL A 310 0.99 18.51 -15.86
N ALA A 311 0.60 19.75 -16.13
CA ALA A 311 -0.68 20.28 -15.69
C ALA A 311 -1.83 19.55 -16.41
N PRO A 312 -2.77 18.91 -15.69
CA PRO A 312 -3.92 18.25 -16.28
C PRO A 312 -5.04 19.26 -16.62
N ASP A 313 -5.88 18.92 -17.59
CA ASP A 313 -6.97 19.80 -18.07
C ASP A 313 -7.95 20.24 -16.97
N VAL A 314 -8.08 19.41 -15.93
CA VAL A 314 -8.92 19.70 -14.76
C VAL A 314 -8.49 20.97 -14.01
N PHE A 315 -7.28 21.51 -14.25
CA PHE A 315 -6.84 22.78 -13.66
C PHE A 315 -7.69 23.97 -14.10
N ASN A 316 -8.42 23.85 -15.21
CA ASN A 316 -9.37 24.87 -15.67
C ASN A 316 -10.74 24.81 -14.95
N THR A 317 -10.88 23.96 -13.93
CA THR A 317 -12.11 23.86 -13.13
C THR A 317 -12.18 25.01 -12.12
N GLU A 318 -13.31 25.69 -12.07
CA GLU A 318 -13.62 26.68 -11.04
C GLU A 318 -14.28 25.98 -9.84
N VAL A 319 -13.86 26.36 -8.63
CA VAL A 319 -14.42 25.85 -7.38
C VAL A 319 -15.12 26.99 -6.66
N HIS A 320 -16.42 26.84 -6.45
CA HIS A 320 -17.24 27.73 -5.63
C HIS A 320 -17.38 27.18 -4.22
N VAL A 321 -17.13 28.03 -3.23
CA VAL A 321 -17.41 27.72 -1.82
C VAL A 321 -18.84 28.13 -1.51
N ASN A 322 -19.79 27.20 -1.59
CA ASN A 322 -21.19 27.50 -1.27
C ASN A 322 -21.36 27.91 0.19
N ARG A 323 -20.71 27.18 1.10
CA ARG A 323 -20.83 27.39 2.54
C ARG A 323 -19.67 26.77 3.30
N PHE A 324 -19.21 27.45 4.34
CA PHE A 324 -18.35 26.89 5.37
C PHE A 324 -19.09 26.89 6.71
N TYR A 325 -19.00 25.80 7.47
CA TYR A 325 -19.57 25.73 8.81
C TYR A 325 -18.84 24.74 9.71
N MET A 326 -19.03 24.94 11.01
CA MET A 326 -18.39 24.16 12.06
C MET A 326 -19.46 23.47 12.92
N GLU A 327 -19.20 22.23 13.30
CA GLU A 327 -19.94 21.54 14.35
C GLU A 327 -19.17 21.62 15.66
N TYR A 328 -19.92 21.63 16.76
CA TYR A 328 -19.38 21.81 18.11
C TYR A 328 -19.92 20.71 19.01
N TYR A 329 -19.10 20.29 19.96
CA TYR A 329 -19.58 19.48 21.08
C TYR A 329 -20.40 20.34 22.06
N ASP A 330 -21.14 19.69 22.95
CA ASP A 330 -21.88 20.36 24.03
C ASP A 330 -20.97 21.17 24.96
N SER A 331 -19.68 20.82 25.03
CA SER A 331 -18.64 21.58 25.74
C SER A 331 -18.29 22.93 25.09
N GLY A 332 -18.73 23.17 23.86
CA GLY A 332 -18.39 24.34 23.05
C GLY A 332 -17.09 24.21 22.24
N GLU A 333 -16.39 23.08 22.33
CA GLU A 333 -15.22 22.81 21.50
C GLU A 333 -15.63 22.39 20.09
N VAL A 334 -14.83 22.76 19.09
CA VAL A 334 -15.08 22.42 17.68
C VAL A 334 -14.88 20.91 17.49
N SER A 335 -15.91 20.23 16.96
CA SER A 335 -15.87 18.81 16.67
C SER A 335 -15.48 18.52 15.23
N GLN A 336 -15.92 19.35 14.28
CA GLN A 336 -15.72 19.11 12.85
C GLN A 336 -15.86 20.40 12.03
N PHE A 337 -15.16 20.43 10.89
CA PHE A 337 -15.20 21.49 9.89
C PHE A 337 -15.80 20.97 8.59
N TYR A 338 -16.73 21.70 7.99
CA TYR A 338 -17.39 21.33 6.76
C TYR A 338 -17.28 22.44 5.71
N SER A 339 -17.01 22.04 4.47
CA SER A 339 -16.98 22.93 3.32
C SER A 339 -17.86 22.35 2.23
N ASP A 340 -18.92 23.07 1.86
CA ASP A 340 -19.80 22.70 0.75
C ASP A 340 -19.30 23.32 -0.55
N LEU A 341 -18.83 22.48 -1.47
CA LEU A 341 -18.11 22.92 -2.67
C LEU A 341 -18.88 22.52 -3.93
N SER A 342 -18.95 23.43 -4.90
CA SER A 342 -19.42 23.17 -6.25
C SER A 342 -18.28 23.38 -7.24
N LEU A 343 -18.12 22.45 -8.18
CA LEU A 343 -17.13 22.49 -9.24
C LEU A 343 -17.84 22.83 -10.55
N PHE A 344 -17.27 23.76 -11.30
CA PHE A 344 -17.76 24.22 -12.59
C PHE A 344 -16.72 23.98 -13.68
N ASP A 345 -17.19 23.52 -14.84
CA ASP A 345 -16.36 23.45 -16.04
C ASP A 345 -16.19 24.84 -16.70
N LEU A 346 -15.40 24.89 -17.77
CA LEU A 346 -15.15 26.10 -18.55
C LEU A 346 -16.42 26.72 -19.18
N ASP A 347 -17.47 25.93 -19.36
CA ASP A 347 -18.75 26.38 -19.92
C ASP A 347 -19.69 26.90 -18.80
N GLY A 348 -19.23 26.93 -17.55
CA GLY A 348 -19.99 27.38 -16.38
C GLY A 348 -21.02 26.36 -15.89
N LYS A 349 -20.93 25.10 -16.33
CA LYS A 349 -21.85 24.04 -15.90
C LYS A 349 -21.31 23.37 -14.63
N GLU A 350 -22.19 23.20 -13.65
CA GLU A 350 -21.87 22.47 -12.42
C GLU A 350 -21.62 20.98 -12.75
N VAL A 351 -20.39 20.53 -12.57
CA VAL A 351 -19.96 19.14 -12.84
C VAL A 351 -20.03 18.26 -11.59
N MET A 352 -19.92 18.85 -10.40
CA MET A 352 -19.97 18.13 -9.13
C MET A 352 -20.25 19.09 -7.98
N ARG A 353 -21.09 18.68 -7.04
CA ARG A 353 -21.20 19.31 -5.71
C ARG A 353 -21.02 18.30 -4.61
N ARG A 354 -20.25 18.66 -3.59
CA ARG A 354 -20.00 17.80 -2.44
C ARG A 354 -19.63 18.63 -1.21
N THR A 355 -20.22 18.26 -0.09
CA THR A 355 -19.77 18.71 1.23
C THR A 355 -18.63 17.82 1.71
N ILE A 356 -17.47 18.41 1.96
CA ILE A 356 -16.28 17.75 2.49
C ILE A 356 -16.07 18.08 3.97
N LYS A 357 -15.27 17.26 4.64
CA LYS A 357 -14.83 17.49 6.02
C LYS A 357 -13.43 16.96 6.26
N VAL A 358 -12.87 17.19 7.44
CA VAL A 358 -11.56 16.65 7.80
C VAL A 358 -11.58 15.12 7.64
N ASN A 359 -10.58 14.58 6.93
CA ASN A 359 -10.45 13.16 6.53
C ASN A 359 -11.46 12.62 5.50
N ASP A 360 -12.36 13.43 4.95
CA ASP A 360 -13.26 13.04 3.86
C ASP A 360 -13.16 14.06 2.69
N PRO A 361 -12.13 13.92 1.83
CA PRO A 361 -11.84 14.88 0.78
C PRO A 361 -12.70 14.68 -0.47
N LEU A 362 -12.80 15.72 -1.29
CA LEU A 362 -13.37 15.66 -2.64
C LEU A 362 -12.30 15.18 -3.61
N ARG A 363 -12.66 14.25 -4.51
CA ARG A 363 -11.78 13.76 -5.56
C ARG A 363 -12.44 13.94 -6.92
N TYR A 364 -11.78 14.65 -7.82
CA TYR A 364 -12.28 14.92 -9.17
C TYR A 364 -11.12 15.09 -10.16
N GLY A 365 -11.19 14.42 -11.32
CA GLY A 365 -10.20 14.56 -12.39
C GLY A 365 -8.73 14.30 -11.99
N GLY A 366 -8.48 13.50 -10.95
CA GLY A 366 -7.11 13.24 -10.43
C GLY A 366 -6.63 14.23 -9.37
N ILE A 367 -7.40 15.30 -9.09
CA ILE A 367 -7.17 16.20 -7.97
C ILE A 367 -7.90 15.68 -6.73
N THR A 368 -7.27 15.87 -5.57
CA THR A 368 -7.91 15.70 -4.27
C THR A 368 -7.90 17.04 -3.53
N ILE A 369 -9.08 17.48 -3.08
CA ILE A 369 -9.29 18.72 -2.32
C ILE A 369 -9.58 18.34 -0.87
N TYR A 370 -8.72 18.78 0.04
CA TYR A 370 -8.80 18.53 1.47
C TYR A 370 -9.24 19.80 2.20
N GLN A 371 -10.13 19.63 3.17
CA GLN A 371 -10.35 20.62 4.21
C GLN A 371 -9.16 20.52 5.19
N THR A 372 -8.31 21.55 5.24
CA THR A 372 -7.13 21.61 6.11
C THR A 372 -7.14 22.75 7.12
N ASP A 373 -7.80 23.87 6.83
CA ASP A 373 -7.86 25.00 7.75
C ASP A 373 -9.16 25.82 7.63
N TRP A 374 -9.33 26.85 8.45
CA TRP A 374 -10.46 27.77 8.39
C TRP A 374 -10.08 29.19 8.78
N GLY A 375 -10.91 30.15 8.40
CA GLY A 375 -10.76 31.53 8.83
C GLY A 375 -12.06 32.25 9.10
N PHE A 376 -11.94 33.47 9.59
CA PHE A 376 -13.04 34.41 9.79
C PHE A 376 -12.81 35.59 8.86
N SER A 377 -13.63 35.73 7.82
CA SER A 377 -13.44 36.73 6.78
C SER A 377 -14.09 38.06 7.13
N ALA A 378 -15.37 38.04 7.51
CA ALA A 378 -16.11 39.26 7.79
C ALA A 378 -17.23 39.04 8.79
N LEU A 379 -17.52 40.06 9.58
CA LEU A 379 -18.65 40.12 10.50
C LEU A 379 -19.69 41.09 9.93
N GLN A 380 -20.92 40.61 9.76
CA GLN A 380 -22.05 41.44 9.34
C GLN A 380 -22.71 42.06 10.56
N VAL A 381 -22.71 43.39 10.62
CA VAL A 381 -23.22 44.14 11.76
C VAL A 381 -24.23 45.19 11.29
N LYS A 382 -25.35 45.31 11.99
CA LYS A 382 -26.28 46.44 11.87
C LYS A 382 -26.13 47.35 13.09
N LYS A 383 -26.17 48.66 12.86
CA LYS A 383 -26.11 49.71 13.88
C LYS A 383 -27.39 50.54 13.79
N ASN A 384 -28.20 50.57 14.85
CA ASN A 384 -29.47 51.34 14.91
C ASN A 384 -30.40 51.05 13.72
N GLY A 385 -30.43 49.80 13.25
CA GLY A 385 -31.20 49.39 12.06
C GLY A 385 -30.54 49.67 10.71
N GLU A 386 -29.44 50.42 10.66
CA GLU A 386 -28.65 50.66 9.45
C GLU A 386 -27.61 49.55 9.21
N GLY A 387 -27.38 49.21 7.94
CA GLY A 387 -26.49 48.12 7.52
C GLY A 387 -27.20 47.02 6.71
N PRO A 388 -26.61 45.82 6.56
CA PRO A 388 -25.43 45.33 7.28
C PRO A 388 -24.11 45.91 6.74
N PHE A 389 -23.25 46.33 7.66
CA PHE A 389 -21.86 46.65 7.39
C PHE A 389 -21.04 45.35 7.42
N ASN A 390 -20.27 45.09 6.36
CA ASN A 390 -19.34 43.96 6.29
C ASN A 390 -17.99 44.39 6.89
N LEU A 391 -17.77 44.11 8.17
CA LEU A 391 -16.52 44.43 8.85
C LEU A 391 -15.50 43.31 8.63
N ALA A 392 -14.38 43.61 8.00
CA ALA A 392 -13.31 42.63 7.80
C ALA A 392 -12.75 42.16 9.15
N MET A 393 -12.54 40.86 9.29
CA MET A 393 -12.01 40.23 10.50
C MET A 393 -10.52 39.94 10.31
N ALA A 394 -9.67 40.58 11.11
CA ALA A 394 -8.23 40.40 11.04
C ALA A 394 -7.76 39.34 12.03
N PRO A 395 -6.86 38.41 11.63
CA PRO A 395 -6.24 37.49 12.58
C PRO A 395 -5.31 38.26 13.53
N LEU A 396 -5.46 38.02 14.83
CA LEU A 396 -4.64 38.59 15.88
C LEU A 396 -3.60 37.58 16.33
N GLN A 397 -2.33 38.00 16.41
CA GLN A 397 -1.25 37.15 16.89
C GLN A 397 -1.43 36.86 18.37
N LEU A 398 -1.49 35.58 18.72
CA LEU A 398 -1.50 35.10 20.10
C LEU A 398 -0.27 34.22 20.33
N ASN A 399 0.21 34.19 21.58
CA ASN A 399 1.19 33.20 22.00
C ASN A 399 0.52 31.80 22.03
N GLY A 400 0.65 31.05 20.93
CA GLY A 400 0.16 29.66 20.79
C GLY A 400 -0.78 29.42 19.60
N ASN A 401 -1.27 28.18 19.45
CA ASN A 401 -2.06 27.72 18.28
C ASN A 401 -3.55 28.14 18.28
N LYS A 402 -3.95 29.12 19.10
CA LYS A 402 -5.36 29.52 19.18
C LYS A 402 -5.60 30.68 18.21
N LYS A 403 -6.56 30.50 17.29
CA LYS A 403 -7.00 31.56 16.39
C LYS A 403 -7.87 32.56 17.15
N LEU A 404 -7.54 33.83 17.01
CA LEU A 404 -8.34 34.95 17.49
C LEU A 404 -8.44 35.94 16.35
N TYR A 405 -9.66 36.40 16.10
CA TYR A 405 -9.95 37.40 15.10
C TYR A 405 -10.51 38.63 15.78
N GLY A 406 -10.18 39.79 15.22
CA GLY A 406 -10.67 41.07 15.70
C GLY A 406 -11.18 41.93 14.57
N THR A 407 -12.20 42.73 14.86
CA THR A 407 -12.62 43.84 14.01
C THR A 407 -13.04 45.03 14.86
N PHE A 408 -13.23 46.16 14.21
CA PHE A 408 -13.53 47.43 14.85
C PHE A 408 -14.62 48.17 14.07
N LEU A 409 -15.69 48.55 14.76
CA LEU A 409 -16.76 49.38 14.22
C LEU A 409 -16.55 50.83 14.70
N PRO A 410 -16.12 51.76 13.83
CA PRO A 410 -16.02 53.16 14.20
C PRO A 410 -17.42 53.75 14.49
N LEU A 411 -17.52 54.60 15.51
CA LEU A 411 -18.79 55.23 15.89
C LEU A 411 -18.92 56.68 15.42
N GLU A 412 -17.80 57.32 15.07
CA GLU A 412 -17.71 58.70 14.57
C GLU A 412 -16.93 58.73 13.24
N ASP A 413 -17.34 59.58 12.30
CA ASP A 413 -16.58 59.88 11.09
C ASP A 413 -15.49 60.91 11.46
N SER A 414 -14.23 60.49 11.52
CA SER A 414 -13.15 61.43 11.80
C SER A 414 -11.85 61.07 11.09
N ASP A 415 -11.34 62.00 10.29
CA ASP A 415 -10.00 62.03 9.69
C ASP A 415 -8.86 62.20 10.73
N SER A 416 -9.10 61.92 12.02
CA SER A 416 -8.16 62.13 13.11
C SER A 416 -7.67 60.81 13.74
N SER A 417 -6.47 60.83 14.30
CA SER A 417 -5.71 59.67 14.80
C SER A 417 -6.26 58.98 16.06
N GLY A 418 -7.49 59.30 16.47
CA GLY A 418 -8.12 58.84 17.72
C GLY A 418 -9.55 58.34 17.55
N VAL A 419 -9.82 57.57 16.49
CA VAL A 419 -11.16 57.03 16.19
C VAL A 419 -11.66 56.16 17.36
N LYS A 420 -12.78 56.55 17.96
CA LYS A 420 -13.49 55.76 18.97
C LYS A 420 -14.51 54.83 18.33
N GLY A 421 -14.64 53.63 18.88
CA GLY A 421 -15.52 52.62 18.29
C GLY A 421 -15.64 51.36 19.13
N ILE A 422 -16.39 50.40 18.60
CA ILE A 422 -16.69 49.14 19.27
C ILE A 422 -15.72 48.10 18.76
N SER A 423 -14.95 47.50 19.66
CA SER A 423 -14.04 46.41 19.32
C SER A 423 -14.75 45.07 19.47
N MET A 424 -14.61 44.20 18.48
CA MET A 424 -15.23 42.89 18.46
C MET A 424 -14.17 41.82 18.28
N LEU A 425 -14.20 40.79 19.12
CA LEU A 425 -13.26 39.69 19.11
C LEU A 425 -13.99 38.36 18.98
N ALA A 426 -13.42 37.42 18.22
CA ALA A 426 -14.01 36.11 18.01
C ALA A 426 -12.95 35.01 17.96
N ARG A 427 -13.22 33.89 18.62
CA ARG A 427 -12.39 32.66 18.54
C ARG A 427 -12.99 31.59 17.63
N ASP A 428 -14.26 31.76 17.28
CA ASP A 428 -15.05 30.89 16.43
C ASP A 428 -16.13 31.73 15.73
N LEU A 429 -16.96 31.11 14.90
CA LEU A 429 -18.06 31.79 14.20
C LEU A 429 -19.35 31.93 15.04
N GLN A 430 -19.40 31.34 16.23
CA GLN A 430 -20.61 31.32 17.07
C GLN A 430 -20.64 32.44 18.10
N SER A 431 -19.50 32.82 18.66
CA SER A 431 -19.42 33.70 19.83
C SER A 431 -18.54 34.92 19.55
N ILE A 432 -19.19 36.08 19.48
CA ILE A 432 -18.54 37.37 19.29
C ILE A 432 -18.56 38.14 20.59
N VAL A 433 -17.38 38.52 21.07
CA VAL A 433 -17.17 39.31 22.28
C VAL A 433 -17.10 40.78 21.90
N LEU A 434 -17.89 41.63 22.56
CA LEU A 434 -17.94 43.06 22.28
C LEU A 434 -17.37 43.87 23.45
N TYR A 435 -16.58 44.87 23.10
CA TYR A 435 -15.99 45.86 24.00
C TYR A 435 -16.42 47.26 23.57
N ASP A 436 -16.69 48.12 24.54
CA ASP A 436 -17.07 49.52 24.29
C ASP A 436 -15.87 50.38 23.88
N GLN A 437 -16.12 51.68 23.70
CA GLN A 437 -15.13 52.67 23.28
C GLN A 437 -13.97 52.85 24.26
N ASP A 438 -14.16 52.49 25.54
CA ASP A 438 -13.14 52.58 26.59
C ASP A 438 -12.43 51.23 26.79
N GLY A 439 -12.72 50.23 25.94
CA GLY A 439 -12.16 48.89 26.02
C GLY A 439 -12.75 48.03 27.13
N LYS A 440 -13.88 48.41 27.72
CA LYS A 440 -14.55 47.64 28.76
C LYS A 440 -15.44 46.57 28.12
N PHE A 441 -15.39 45.36 28.68
CA PHE A 441 -16.23 44.26 28.24
C PHE A 441 -17.72 44.59 28.43
N VAL A 442 -18.50 44.47 27.36
CA VAL A 442 -19.95 44.70 27.38
C VAL A 442 -20.70 43.38 27.43
N GLY A 443 -20.31 42.42 26.58
CA GLY A 443 -21.02 41.15 26.51
C GLY A 443 -20.60 40.27 25.33
N VAL A 444 -21.32 39.15 25.20
CA VAL A 444 -21.16 38.20 24.10
C VAL A 444 -22.46 38.13 23.32
N ARG A 445 -22.35 38.09 21.99
CA ARG A 445 -23.48 37.86 21.08
C ARG A 445 -23.19 36.73 20.13
N ARG A 446 -24.25 35.99 19.80
CA ARG A 446 -24.20 34.91 18.82
C ARG A 446 -24.95 35.36 17.57
N PRO A 447 -24.37 35.26 16.36
CA PRO A 447 -25.07 35.63 15.12
C PRO A 447 -26.41 34.89 14.97
N SER A 448 -26.50 33.66 15.47
CA SER A 448 -27.71 32.85 15.44
C SER A 448 -28.84 33.35 16.36
N SER A 449 -28.56 34.13 17.40
CA SER A 449 -29.60 34.62 18.32
C SER A 449 -30.41 35.76 17.71
N LYS A 450 -29.83 36.51 16.75
CA LYS A 450 -30.45 37.71 16.14
C LYS A 450 -30.93 38.74 17.17
N LEU A 451 -30.35 38.74 18.36
CA LEU A 451 -30.70 39.67 19.44
C LEU A 451 -29.70 40.83 19.47
N PRO A 452 -30.17 42.09 19.49
CA PRO A 452 -29.30 43.25 19.58
C PRO A 452 -28.63 43.36 20.96
N ILE A 453 -27.61 44.22 21.05
CA ILE A 453 -26.97 44.67 22.29
C ILE A 453 -26.82 46.19 22.24
N GLU A 454 -27.21 46.87 23.32
CA GLU A 454 -27.00 48.31 23.44
C GLU A 454 -25.60 48.60 23.96
N ILE A 455 -24.85 49.42 23.23
CA ILE A 455 -23.50 49.87 23.59
C ILE A 455 -23.44 51.38 23.39
N ASN A 456 -23.28 52.13 24.49
CA ASN A 456 -23.16 53.59 24.48
C ASN A 456 -24.29 54.27 23.67
N GLY A 457 -25.53 53.82 23.85
CA GLY A 457 -26.71 54.36 23.16
C GLY A 457 -26.88 53.92 21.70
N ASN A 458 -26.03 53.03 21.19
CA ASN A 458 -26.18 52.41 19.88
C ASN A 458 -26.67 50.97 20.02
N GLU A 459 -27.72 50.62 19.28
CA GLU A 459 -28.20 49.25 19.12
C GLU A 459 -27.33 48.52 18.09
N ILE A 460 -26.59 47.51 18.53
CA ILE A 460 -25.71 46.70 17.69
C ILE A 460 -26.31 45.31 17.52
N LEU A 461 -26.57 44.93 16.28
CA LEU A 461 -27.03 43.59 15.91
C LEU A 461 -25.97 42.88 15.08
N ILE A 462 -25.53 41.71 15.55
CA ILE A 462 -24.68 40.83 14.75
C ILE A 462 -25.58 39.96 13.89
N GLU A 463 -25.55 40.21 12.59
CA GLU A 463 -26.40 39.51 11.63
C GLU A 463 -25.77 38.18 11.20
N ASP A 464 -24.52 38.17 10.78
CA ASP A 464 -23.87 36.94 10.34
C ASP A 464 -22.36 36.96 10.57
N ALA A 465 -21.78 35.76 10.64
CA ALA A 465 -20.35 35.53 10.73
C ALA A 465 -19.88 34.78 9.47
N ILE A 466 -19.23 35.51 8.57
CA ILE A 466 -18.74 34.96 7.30
C ILE A 466 -17.38 34.31 7.54
N GLY A 467 -17.38 32.97 7.52
CA GLY A 467 -16.16 32.17 7.58
C GLY A 467 -15.52 31.95 6.21
N SER A 468 -14.26 31.55 6.23
CA SER A 468 -13.53 31.02 5.08
C SER A 468 -13.11 29.57 5.33
N THR A 469 -13.03 28.81 4.24
CA THR A 469 -12.44 27.47 4.23
C THR A 469 -11.00 27.55 3.73
N GLY A 470 -10.09 26.91 4.45
CA GLY A 470 -8.74 26.61 4.00
C GLY A 470 -8.70 25.23 3.34
N LEU A 471 -8.27 25.21 2.08
CA LEU A 471 -8.27 24.03 1.23
C LEU A 471 -6.86 23.72 0.75
N ASP A 472 -6.42 22.48 0.93
CA ASP A 472 -5.22 21.93 0.29
C ASP A 472 -5.64 21.09 -0.92
N LEU A 473 -5.07 21.40 -2.08
CA LEU A 473 -5.27 20.66 -3.32
C LEU A 473 -4.00 19.89 -3.67
N LYS A 474 -4.17 18.62 -4.04
CA LYS A 474 -3.06 17.75 -4.44
C LYS A 474 -3.40 16.94 -5.68
N THR A 475 -2.45 16.87 -6.60
CA THR A 475 -2.44 15.90 -7.71
C THR A 475 -1.19 15.06 -7.60
N ASP A 476 -1.32 13.74 -7.58
CA ASP A 476 -0.20 12.82 -7.37
C ASP A 476 -0.32 11.57 -8.26
N PRO A 477 0.45 11.49 -9.37
CA PRO A 477 0.41 10.35 -10.28
C PRO A 477 1.13 9.11 -9.74
N GLY A 478 1.93 9.23 -8.67
CA GLY A 478 2.70 8.12 -8.12
C GLY A 478 1.92 7.23 -7.15
N ILE A 479 0.85 7.74 -6.54
CA ILE A 479 0.04 7.00 -5.54
C ILE A 479 -0.40 5.61 -6.03
N PRO A 480 -0.97 5.42 -7.24
CA PRO A 480 -1.40 4.11 -7.70
C PRO A 480 -0.25 3.10 -7.79
N ILE A 481 0.94 3.54 -8.23
CA ILE A 481 2.13 2.70 -8.36
C ILE A 481 2.64 2.31 -6.97
N VAL A 482 2.66 3.25 -6.03
CA VAL A 482 3.03 2.99 -4.63
C VAL A 482 2.10 1.96 -4.00
N TYR A 483 0.78 2.11 -4.16
CA TYR A 483 -0.20 1.14 -3.63
C TYR A 483 -0.09 -0.23 -4.29
N ALA A 484 0.13 -0.29 -5.60
CA ALA A 484 0.39 -1.55 -6.29
C ALA A 484 1.66 -2.23 -5.75
N GLY A 485 2.73 -1.45 -5.52
CA GLY A 485 3.98 -1.90 -4.91
C GLY A 485 3.76 -2.45 -3.50
N PHE A 486 3.05 -1.72 -2.62
CA PHE A 486 2.74 -2.20 -1.27
C PHE A 486 1.87 -3.46 -1.28
N GLY A 487 0.84 -3.53 -2.12
CA GLY A 487 0.01 -4.73 -2.26
C GLY A 487 0.82 -5.94 -2.73
N ALA A 488 1.69 -5.76 -3.73
CA ALA A 488 2.61 -6.80 -4.18
C ALA A 488 3.61 -7.19 -3.09
N LEU A 489 4.12 -6.25 -2.31
CA LEU A 489 5.05 -6.51 -1.21
C LEU A 489 4.39 -7.36 -0.13
N MET A 490 3.17 -7.01 0.29
CA MET A 490 2.40 -7.78 1.28
C MET A 490 2.18 -9.21 0.79
N LEU A 491 1.66 -9.38 -0.43
CA LEU A 491 1.39 -10.69 -1.01
C LEU A 491 2.67 -11.54 -1.12
N THR A 492 3.73 -10.98 -1.70
CA THR A 492 4.98 -11.72 -1.93
C THR A 492 5.69 -12.05 -0.61
N THR A 493 5.58 -11.20 0.40
CA THR A 493 6.07 -11.48 1.76
C THR A 493 5.32 -12.66 2.38
N CYS A 494 3.98 -12.71 2.28
CA CYS A 494 3.20 -13.87 2.71
C CYS A 494 3.63 -15.15 1.98
N ILE A 495 3.81 -15.11 0.66
CA ILE A 495 4.28 -16.27 -0.13
C ILE A 495 5.71 -16.68 0.27
N SER A 496 6.55 -15.75 0.74
CA SER A 496 7.92 -16.03 1.17
C SER A 496 8.00 -16.94 2.40
N TYR A 497 6.94 -17.02 3.20
CA TYR A 497 6.86 -17.95 4.33
C TYR A 497 6.62 -19.40 3.90
N LEU A 498 6.24 -19.65 2.65
CA LEU A 498 6.09 -21.02 2.14
C LEU A 498 7.47 -21.69 2.02
N SER A 499 7.67 -22.76 2.79
CA SER A 499 8.86 -23.59 2.72
C SER A 499 8.91 -24.36 1.40
N HIS A 500 10.10 -24.41 0.81
CA HIS A 500 10.41 -25.27 -0.34
C HIS A 500 11.10 -26.53 0.15
N ALA A 501 10.38 -27.65 0.07
CA ALA A 501 10.86 -28.97 0.46
C ALA A 501 11.19 -29.81 -0.78
N GLN A 502 12.26 -30.58 -0.71
CA GLN A 502 12.70 -31.54 -1.72
C GLN A 502 12.93 -32.90 -1.06
N LEU A 503 12.55 -33.97 -1.75
CA LEU A 503 12.65 -35.34 -1.30
C LEU A 503 13.23 -36.20 -2.43
N TRP A 504 14.06 -37.15 -2.04
CA TRP A 504 14.60 -38.20 -2.88
C TRP A 504 14.30 -39.55 -2.25
N ALA A 505 13.96 -40.53 -3.06
CA ALA A 505 13.90 -41.92 -2.63
C ALA A 505 14.54 -42.85 -3.66
N LEU A 506 15.12 -43.95 -3.18
CA LEU A 506 15.70 -45.01 -4.01
C LEU A 506 15.21 -46.36 -3.49
N GLN A 507 14.64 -47.16 -4.38
CA GLN A 507 14.30 -48.56 -4.15
C GLN A 507 15.56 -49.41 -4.29
N ASP A 508 15.95 -50.07 -3.20
CA ASP A 508 17.06 -51.03 -3.15
C ASP A 508 16.50 -52.38 -2.67
N GLY A 509 16.20 -53.26 -3.62
CA GLY A 509 15.47 -54.50 -3.35
C GLY A 509 14.11 -54.24 -2.71
N THR A 510 13.90 -54.74 -1.49
CA THR A 510 12.67 -54.53 -0.71
C THR A 510 12.72 -53.29 0.19
N THR A 511 13.83 -52.54 0.21
CA THR A 511 14.01 -51.38 1.09
C THR A 511 13.92 -50.09 0.30
N VAL A 512 13.24 -49.08 0.83
CA VAL A 512 13.21 -47.73 0.26
C VAL A 512 14.06 -46.82 1.14
N VAL A 513 15.14 -46.29 0.58
CA VAL A 513 15.96 -45.26 1.24
C VAL A 513 15.37 -43.90 0.88
N VAL A 514 14.93 -43.14 1.87
CA VAL A 514 14.33 -41.81 1.71
C VAL A 514 15.24 -40.76 2.32
N GLY A 515 15.37 -39.63 1.65
CA GLY A 515 16.08 -38.47 2.17
C GLY A 515 15.46 -37.18 1.69
N GLY A 516 15.53 -36.14 2.50
CA GLY A 516 14.85 -34.89 2.22
C GLY A 516 15.56 -33.68 2.79
N LYS A 517 15.26 -32.53 2.23
CA LYS A 517 15.71 -31.24 2.76
C LYS A 517 14.64 -30.18 2.55
N SER A 518 14.61 -29.22 3.46
CA SER A 518 13.79 -28.01 3.35
C SER A 518 14.64 -26.77 3.52
N ASN A 519 14.31 -25.70 2.81
CA ASN A 519 15.01 -24.42 2.95
C ASN A 519 14.70 -23.70 4.28
N ARG A 520 13.54 -23.99 4.89
CA ARG A 520 12.99 -23.37 6.11
C ARG A 520 12.13 -24.39 6.87
N ALA A 521 11.74 -24.07 8.10
CA ALA A 521 10.89 -24.91 8.94
C ALA A 521 11.37 -26.38 9.02
N LYS A 522 12.67 -26.58 9.28
CA LYS A 522 13.29 -27.92 9.22
C LYS A 522 12.65 -28.94 10.17
N ILE A 523 12.24 -28.49 11.35
CA ILE A 523 11.60 -29.35 12.36
C ILE A 523 10.21 -29.81 11.88
N GLU A 524 9.35 -28.86 11.47
CA GLU A 524 8.03 -29.18 10.91
C GLU A 524 8.13 -30.09 9.69
N PHE A 525 9.14 -29.89 8.84
CA PHE A 525 9.41 -30.77 7.72
C PHE A 525 9.74 -32.19 8.17
N SER A 526 10.63 -32.37 9.15
CA SER A 526 10.96 -33.69 9.69
C SER A 526 9.74 -34.39 10.31
N ASP A 527 8.90 -33.65 11.04
CA ASP A 527 7.66 -34.19 11.62
C ASP A 527 6.63 -34.57 10.54
N GLU A 528 6.48 -33.75 9.51
CA GLU A 528 5.67 -34.07 8.33
C GLU A 528 6.19 -35.34 7.65
N MET A 529 7.51 -35.47 7.47
CA MET A 529 8.12 -36.65 6.84
C MET A 529 7.87 -37.91 7.66
N ASN A 530 8.17 -37.91 8.97
CA ASN A 530 7.89 -39.05 9.85
C ASN A 530 6.41 -39.48 9.75
N ARG A 531 5.48 -38.52 9.76
CA ARG A 531 4.05 -38.80 9.64
C ARG A 531 3.66 -39.39 8.28
N LEU A 532 4.31 -38.97 7.20
CA LEU A 532 4.05 -39.49 5.85
C LEU A 532 4.66 -40.89 5.67
N LEU A 533 5.90 -41.09 6.14
CA LEU A 533 6.59 -42.37 6.04
C LEU A 533 5.90 -43.47 6.87
N ASN A 534 5.34 -43.14 8.04
CA ASN A 534 4.53 -44.06 8.84
C ASN A 534 3.23 -44.53 8.16
N LYS A 535 2.80 -43.89 7.07
CA LYS A 535 1.62 -44.32 6.30
C LYS A 535 1.97 -45.28 5.16
N VAL A 536 3.26 -45.48 4.87
CA VAL A 536 3.71 -46.36 3.80
C VAL A 536 3.44 -47.82 4.22
N PRO A 537 2.66 -48.59 3.45
CA PRO A 537 2.36 -49.97 3.78
C PRO A 537 3.62 -50.85 3.68
N GLU A 538 3.74 -51.83 4.57
CA GLU A 538 4.75 -52.86 4.46
C GLU A 538 4.33 -53.93 3.45
N LEU A 539 5.22 -54.28 2.53
CA LEU A 539 5.13 -55.40 1.62
C LEU A 539 5.20 -56.70 2.44
N VAL A 540 4.06 -57.37 2.59
CA VAL A 540 4.00 -58.71 3.20
C VAL A 540 4.45 -59.73 2.17
N SER A 541 5.49 -60.50 2.49
CA SER A 541 5.90 -61.64 1.66
C SER A 541 4.80 -62.71 1.66
N VAL A 542 4.23 -62.99 0.48
CA VAL A 542 3.33 -64.12 0.27
C VAL A 542 4.19 -65.40 0.31
N GLY A 543 4.45 -65.93 1.50
CA GLY A 543 5.43 -67.02 1.63
C GLY A 543 5.59 -67.64 3.01
N GLU A 544 4.54 -67.69 3.83
CA GLU A 544 4.54 -68.55 5.02
C GLU A 544 3.15 -69.17 5.18
N LYS A 545 2.76 -70.01 4.21
CA LYS A 545 1.72 -71.00 4.44
C LYS A 545 2.33 -72.09 5.30
N THR A 546 2.01 -72.08 6.58
CA THR A 546 2.15 -73.23 7.48
C THR A 546 1.50 -74.45 6.83
N VAL A 547 2.33 -75.42 6.44
CA VAL A 547 1.87 -76.75 6.05
C VAL A 547 1.68 -77.53 7.34
N ASP A 548 0.44 -77.59 7.83
CA ASP A 548 0.06 -78.55 8.86
C ASP A 548 0.17 -79.97 8.27
N LYS A 549 1.19 -80.71 8.72
CA LYS A 549 1.21 -82.17 8.64
C LYS A 549 0.69 -82.72 9.97
N SER A 550 -0.60 -83.03 10.05
CA SER A 550 -1.13 -83.93 11.07
C SER A 550 -1.55 -85.26 10.44
N SER A 551 -0.76 -86.28 10.80
CA SER A 551 -0.94 -87.73 10.73
C SER A 551 -2.22 -88.33 10.14
N THR A 552 -2.02 -89.19 9.14
CA THR A 552 -2.69 -90.50 9.05
C THR A 552 -2.20 -91.42 10.17
N ALA A 553 -3.12 -91.86 11.02
CA ALA A 553 -3.18 -93.18 11.63
C ALA A 553 -4.65 -93.52 11.89
#